data_AF-A0AAW0WLA5-F1
#
_entry.id   AF-A0AAW0WLA5-F1
#
_cell.length_a   1.000
_cell.length_b   1.000
_cell.length_c   1.000
_cell.angle_alpha   90.00
_cell.angle_beta   90.00
_cell.angle_gamma   90.00
#
_symmetry.space_group_name_H-M   'P 1'
#
loop_
_entity.id
_entity.type
_entity.pdbx_description
1 polymer ?
#
loop_
_entity_poly.entity_id
_entity_poly.type
_entity_poly.pdbx_seq_one_letter_code
_entity_poly.pdbx_strand_id
1 'polypeptide(L)'
;RQSSQSVENNSALEEMSWMEQGRLYHHLIEAIYSASKAKNKRIYEENVAQLLSSKAPLVSPGSTYCSPLHLAITYNLLNILRRLLDNGASLTAKHFGLVPFQVAWRATGVTSEVSNYLTRVVEDKLINEKSLFTTDPVDSCLKKGIPHILKKIQGKTPW
;
A
#
# COMPACT_ATOMS: atom_id res chain seq x y z
N ARG A 1 -25.07 -45.01 -7.77
CA ARG A 1 -25.40 -43.84 -6.90
C ARG A 1 -24.56 -44.04 -5.64
N GLN A 2 -23.82 -43.03 -5.18
CA GLN A 2 -22.44 -43.10 -4.60
C GLN A 2 -21.44 -43.00 -5.77
N SER A 3 -20.56 -42.01 -5.89
CA SER A 3 -19.99 -41.07 -4.93
C SER A 3 -19.70 -39.72 -5.63
N SER A 4 -20.55 -38.71 -5.43
CA SER A 4 -20.30 -37.31 -5.86
C SER A 4 -19.59 -36.51 -4.75
N GLN A 5 -18.71 -37.17 -3.99
CA GLN A 5 -18.06 -36.63 -2.82
C GLN A 5 -16.58 -36.38 -3.12
N SER A 6 -16.33 -35.45 -4.04
CA SER A 6 -14.97 -34.99 -4.32
C SER A 6 -14.89 -33.56 -4.88
N VAL A 7 -15.97 -32.76 -4.83
CA VAL A 7 -15.97 -31.39 -5.38
C VAL A 7 -16.12 -30.30 -4.31
N GLU A 8 -16.49 -30.63 -3.07
CA GLU A 8 -16.77 -29.61 -2.05
C GLU A 8 -15.62 -29.32 -1.06
N ASN A 9 -14.47 -29.98 -1.19
CA ASN A 9 -13.44 -29.94 -0.15
C ASN A 9 -12.31 -28.90 -0.32
N ASN A 10 -12.47 -27.87 -1.16
CA ASN A 10 -11.44 -26.82 -1.33
C ASN A 10 -11.96 -25.37 -1.33
N SER A 11 -13.23 -25.12 -0.96
CA SER A 11 -13.86 -23.78 -1.02
C SER A 11 -14.13 -23.13 0.34
N ALA A 12 -13.44 -23.57 1.40
CA ALA A 12 -13.54 -22.97 2.72
C ALA A 12 -12.14 -22.69 3.27
N LEU A 13 -11.36 -21.89 2.55
CA LEU A 13 -10.36 -21.06 3.19
C LEU A 13 -11.15 -20.02 3.98
N GLU A 14 -11.13 -20.14 5.30
CA GLU A 14 -11.84 -19.32 6.27
C GLU A 14 -11.95 -17.85 5.85
N GLU A 15 -13.09 -17.46 5.30
CA GLU A 15 -13.38 -16.05 5.07
C GLU A 15 -13.55 -15.39 6.44
N MET A 16 -12.51 -14.65 6.84
CA MET A 16 -12.49 -13.91 8.09
C MET A 16 -13.72 -13.01 8.20
N SER A 17 -14.51 -13.17 9.26
CA SER A 17 -15.74 -12.40 9.49
C SER A 17 -15.47 -10.90 9.37
N TRP A 18 -16.43 -10.17 8.80
CA TRP A 18 -16.37 -8.71 8.66
C TRP A 18 -16.05 -8.00 9.99
N MET A 19 -16.50 -8.55 11.12
CA MET A 19 -16.19 -8.06 12.45
C MET A 19 -14.71 -8.19 12.79
N GLU A 20 -14.10 -9.32 12.43
CA GLU A 20 -12.69 -9.58 12.68
C GLU A 20 -11.80 -8.73 11.78
N GLN A 21 -12.17 -8.60 10.50
CA GLN A 21 -11.54 -7.65 9.57
C GLN A 21 -11.59 -6.22 10.13
N GLY A 22 -12.73 -5.79 10.66
CA GLY A 22 -12.89 -4.48 11.30
C GLY A 22 -11.98 -4.30 12.51
N ARG A 23 -11.90 -5.31 13.40
CA ARG A 23 -11.02 -5.27 14.58
C ARG A 23 -9.56 -5.18 14.20
N LEU A 24 -9.09 -6.05 13.31
CA LEU A 24 -7.70 -6.06 12.85
C LEU A 24 -7.33 -4.75 12.16
N TYR A 25 -8.22 -4.21 11.33
CA TYR A 25 -8.03 -2.92 10.68
C TYR A 25 -7.91 -1.78 11.71
N HIS A 26 -8.81 -1.75 12.71
CA HIS A 26 -8.76 -0.74 13.77
C HIS A 26 -7.44 -0.83 14.55
N HIS A 27 -7.02 -2.03 14.95
CA HIS A 27 -5.74 -2.23 15.64
C HIS A 27 -4.54 -1.83 14.76
N LEU A 28 -4.60 -2.06 13.46
CA LEU A 28 -3.55 -1.62 12.53
C LEU A 28 -3.44 -0.08 12.52
N ILE A 29 -4.57 0.63 12.41
CA ILE A 29 -4.58 2.09 12.44
C ILE A 29 -4.09 2.62 13.79
N GLU A 30 -4.55 2.05 14.90
CA GLU A 30 -4.12 2.44 16.25
C GLU A 30 -2.62 2.20 16.47
N ALA A 31 -2.08 1.09 15.96
CA ALA A 31 -0.65 0.81 16.04
C ALA A 31 0.18 1.85 15.27
N ILE A 32 -0.26 2.24 14.07
CA ILE A 32 0.40 3.28 13.26
C ILE A 32 0.31 4.64 13.96
N TYR A 33 -0.86 5.01 14.47
CA TYR A 33 -1.05 6.26 15.20
C TYR A 33 -0.19 6.31 16.47
N SER A 34 -0.14 5.22 17.22
CA SER A 34 0.70 5.11 18.42
C SER A 34 2.19 5.18 18.08
N ALA A 35 2.62 4.57 16.97
CA ALA A 35 3.99 4.69 16.44
C ALA A 35 4.37 6.15 16.15
N SER A 36 3.42 6.99 15.71
CA SER A 36 3.68 8.41 15.41
C SER A 36 4.05 9.21 16.66
N LYS A 37 3.51 8.85 17.83
CA LYS A 37 3.73 9.55 19.11
C LYS A 37 4.85 8.94 19.95
N ALA A 38 5.21 7.69 19.68
CA ALA A 38 6.15 6.95 20.50
C ALA A 38 7.60 7.40 20.27
N LYS A 39 8.37 7.47 21.36
CA LYS A 39 9.83 7.62 21.28
C LYS A 39 10.51 6.38 20.70
N ASN A 40 10.01 5.19 21.07
CA ASN A 40 10.48 3.92 20.54
C ASN A 40 9.44 3.34 19.57
N LYS A 41 9.72 3.43 18.28
CA LYS A 41 8.82 2.97 17.20
C LYS A 41 8.87 1.45 16.98
N ARG A 42 9.93 0.76 17.45
CA ARG A 42 10.18 -0.65 17.16
C ARG A 42 9.05 -1.58 17.61
N ILE A 43 8.50 -1.35 18.80
CA ILE A 43 7.39 -2.15 19.34
C ILE A 43 6.17 -2.07 18.40
N TYR A 44 5.89 -0.88 17.86
CA TYR A 44 4.76 -0.70 16.95
C TYR A 44 5.06 -1.27 15.56
N GLU A 45 6.30 -1.22 15.10
CA GLU A 45 6.71 -1.90 13.86
C GLU A 45 6.51 -3.41 13.94
N GLU A 46 6.83 -4.02 15.09
CA GLU A 46 6.60 -5.43 15.37
C GLU A 46 5.09 -5.74 15.48
N ASN A 47 4.31 -4.91 16.18
CA ASN A 47 2.86 -5.05 16.25
C ASN A 47 2.20 -4.97 14.87
N VAL A 48 2.62 -4.00 14.03
CA VAL A 48 2.15 -3.89 12.63
C VAL A 48 2.52 -5.15 11.85
N ALA A 49 3.74 -5.68 11.99
CA ALA A 49 4.15 -6.90 11.31
C ALA A 49 3.29 -8.12 11.72
N GLN A 50 2.94 -8.25 12.99
CA GLN A 50 2.04 -9.30 13.49
C GLN A 50 0.63 -9.15 12.90
N LEU A 51 0.07 -7.94 12.92
CA LEU A 51 -1.26 -7.67 12.35
C LEU A 51 -1.32 -7.99 10.85
N LEU A 52 -0.30 -7.61 10.10
CA LEU A 52 -0.20 -7.93 8.66
C LEU A 52 -0.07 -9.43 8.41
N SER A 53 0.68 -10.15 9.28
CA SER A 53 0.78 -11.61 9.23
C SER A 53 -0.57 -12.28 9.47
N SER A 54 -1.40 -11.71 10.36
CA SER A 54 -2.79 -12.10 10.60
C SER A 54 -3.77 -11.64 9.51
N LYS A 55 -3.27 -11.20 8.34
CA LYS A 55 -4.09 -10.71 7.21
C LYS A 55 -4.98 -9.52 7.56
N ALA A 56 -4.51 -8.64 8.46
CA ALA A 56 -5.19 -7.37 8.71
C ALA A 56 -5.44 -6.63 7.38
N PRO A 57 -6.68 -6.17 7.13
CA PRO A 57 -6.99 -5.45 5.89
C PRO A 57 -6.14 -4.19 5.74
N LEU A 58 -5.75 -3.87 4.50
CA LEU A 58 -5.03 -2.63 4.16
C LEU A 58 -5.97 -1.51 3.73
N VAL A 59 -7.25 -1.83 3.60
CA VAL A 59 -8.34 -0.92 3.27
C VAL A 59 -9.40 -1.12 4.34
N SER A 60 -10.05 -0.03 4.75
CA SER A 60 -11.10 -0.14 5.74
C SER A 60 -12.28 -0.96 5.19
N PRO A 61 -12.81 -1.91 5.97
CA PRO A 61 -13.95 -2.73 5.55
C PRO A 61 -15.29 -1.96 5.50
N GLY A 62 -15.32 -0.67 5.84
CA GLY A 62 -16.57 0.11 5.83
C GLY A 62 -16.42 1.63 5.78
N SER A 63 -15.21 2.16 5.60
CA SER A 63 -14.95 3.61 5.54
C SER A 63 -14.01 3.96 4.40
N THR A 64 -14.29 5.04 3.68
CA THR A 64 -13.42 5.53 2.60
C THR A 64 -12.28 6.41 3.10
N TYR A 65 -12.23 6.69 4.41
CA TYR A 65 -11.52 7.86 4.91
C TYR A 65 -10.14 7.63 5.47
N CYS A 66 -9.74 6.41 5.85
CA CYS A 66 -8.39 6.19 6.37
C CYS A 66 -7.67 5.14 5.53
N SER A 67 -6.39 5.38 5.26
CA SER A 67 -5.53 4.42 4.58
C SER A 67 -4.23 4.30 5.40
N PRO A 68 -3.90 3.08 5.87
CA PRO A 68 -2.67 2.82 6.64
C PRO A 68 -1.42 3.38 5.96
N LEU A 69 -1.37 3.26 4.62
CA LEU A 69 -0.25 3.72 3.81
C LEU A 69 -0.10 5.25 3.84
N HIS A 70 -1.20 5.99 3.77
CA HIS A 70 -1.19 7.45 3.85
C HIS A 70 -0.73 7.94 5.23
N LEU A 71 -1.21 7.30 6.30
CA LEU A 71 -0.79 7.64 7.67
C LEU A 71 0.71 7.38 7.89
N ALA A 72 1.23 6.25 7.39
CA ALA A 72 2.65 5.93 7.50
C ALA A 72 3.53 6.99 6.79
N ILE A 73 3.05 7.52 5.66
CA ILE A 73 3.72 8.61 4.93
C ILE A 73 3.68 9.91 5.74
N THR A 74 2.48 10.35 6.15
CA THR A 74 2.29 11.62 6.88
C THR A 74 3.06 11.65 8.20
N TYR A 75 3.20 10.50 8.88
CA TYR A 75 3.93 10.40 10.14
C TYR A 75 5.41 10.03 10.00
N ASN A 76 5.94 9.97 8.78
CA ASN A 76 7.34 9.61 8.52
C ASN A 76 7.74 8.26 9.13
N LEU A 77 6.90 7.25 8.98
CA LEU A 77 7.09 5.91 9.53
C LEU A 77 7.64 4.98 8.44
N LEU A 78 8.88 5.20 8.01
CA LEU A 78 9.48 4.51 6.86
C LEU A 78 9.43 2.98 6.97
N ASN A 79 9.73 2.41 8.13
CA ASN A 79 9.70 0.95 8.33
C ASN A 79 8.28 0.38 8.21
N ILE A 80 7.28 1.10 8.75
CA ILE A 80 5.87 0.72 8.62
C ILE A 80 5.42 0.87 7.17
N LEU A 81 5.79 1.96 6.50
CA LEU A 81 5.55 2.18 5.07
C LEU A 81 6.07 1.01 4.22
N ARG A 82 7.31 0.58 4.44
CA ARG A 82 7.91 -0.59 3.78
C ARG A 82 7.05 -1.84 3.97
N ARG A 83 6.75 -2.19 5.22
CA ARG A 83 5.95 -3.38 5.55
C ARG A 83 4.57 -3.36 4.90
N LEU A 84 3.90 -2.20 4.86
CA LEU A 84 2.60 -2.06 4.22
C LEU A 84 2.68 -2.33 2.71
N LEU A 85 3.71 -1.78 2.04
CA LEU A 85 3.95 -2.01 0.62
C LEU A 85 4.31 -3.47 0.32
N ASP A 86 5.15 -4.09 1.17
CA ASP A 86 5.52 -5.51 1.06
C ASP A 86 4.29 -6.43 1.20
N ASN A 87 3.26 -5.98 1.92
CA ASN A 87 1.98 -6.69 2.06
C ASN A 87 0.93 -6.29 1.00
N GLY A 88 1.32 -5.56 -0.04
CA GLY A 88 0.45 -5.24 -1.16
C GLY A 88 -0.42 -3.99 -0.98
N ALA A 89 -0.04 -3.06 -0.10
CA ALA A 89 -0.75 -1.79 0.01
C ALA A 89 -0.77 -1.05 -1.33
N SER A 90 -1.95 -0.59 -1.74
CA SER A 90 -2.15 0.02 -3.05
C SER A 90 -1.51 1.41 -3.15
N LEU A 91 -0.64 1.58 -4.16
CA LEU A 91 -0.05 2.87 -4.55
C LEU A 91 -1.03 3.82 -5.25
N THR A 92 -2.24 3.35 -5.58
CA THR A 92 -3.26 4.12 -6.30
C THR A 92 -4.51 4.37 -5.46
N ALA A 93 -4.58 3.83 -4.24
CA ALA A 93 -5.65 4.12 -3.31
C ALA A 93 -5.71 5.62 -3.03
N LYS A 94 -6.91 6.21 -2.99
CA LYS A 94 -7.07 7.65 -2.74
C LYS A 94 -7.49 7.89 -1.29
N HIS A 95 -6.87 8.87 -0.67
CA HIS A 95 -7.27 9.45 0.61
C HIS A 95 -7.42 10.96 0.42
N PHE A 96 -8.62 11.49 0.68
CA PHE A 96 -8.99 12.87 0.33
C PHE A 96 -8.66 13.26 -1.12
N GLY A 97 -8.86 12.32 -2.05
CA GLY A 97 -8.58 12.53 -3.48
C GLY A 97 -7.11 12.44 -3.89
N LEU A 98 -6.18 12.28 -2.93
CA LEU A 98 -4.76 12.14 -3.19
C LEU A 98 -4.31 10.69 -3.10
N VAL A 99 -3.40 10.27 -3.99
CA VAL A 99 -2.73 8.96 -3.90
C VAL A 99 -1.47 9.05 -3.02
N PRO A 100 -0.91 7.93 -2.51
CA PRO A 100 0.26 7.93 -1.62
C PRO A 100 1.42 8.77 -2.15
N PHE A 101 1.75 8.63 -3.44
CA PHE A 101 2.81 9.39 -4.09
C PHE A 101 2.59 10.91 -3.99
N GLN A 102 1.36 11.37 -4.21
CA GLN A 102 1.02 12.79 -4.13
C GLN A 102 1.12 13.29 -2.69
N VAL A 103 0.68 12.50 -1.71
CA VAL A 103 0.79 12.87 -0.29
C VAL A 103 2.25 13.02 0.12
N ALA A 104 3.14 12.15 -0.34
CA ALA A 104 4.57 12.23 -0.01
C ALA A 104 5.27 13.51 -0.50
N TRP A 105 4.72 14.18 -1.53
CA TRP A 105 5.31 15.39 -2.12
C TRP A 105 4.51 16.67 -1.84
N ARG A 106 3.21 16.57 -1.56
CA ARG A 106 2.34 17.73 -1.26
C ARG A 106 2.18 18.03 0.23
N ALA A 107 2.22 17.00 1.08
CA ALA A 107 1.99 17.19 2.50
C ALA A 107 3.20 17.86 3.16
N THR A 108 2.93 18.81 4.03
CA THR A 108 3.98 19.47 4.81
C THR A 108 4.52 18.51 5.88
N GLY A 109 5.83 18.58 6.14
CA GLY A 109 6.47 17.78 7.18
C GLY A 109 6.81 16.34 6.79
N VAL A 110 6.49 15.88 5.57
CA VAL A 110 7.01 14.61 5.06
C VAL A 110 8.51 14.76 4.75
N THR A 111 9.29 13.80 5.21
CA THR A 111 10.75 13.74 5.05
C THR A 111 11.13 13.29 3.65
N SER A 112 12.24 13.82 3.14
CA SER A 112 12.79 13.40 1.84
C SER A 112 13.09 11.91 1.79
N GLU A 113 13.41 11.27 2.92
CA GLU A 113 13.65 9.83 2.99
C GLU A 113 12.40 9.02 2.58
N VAL A 114 11.23 9.38 3.12
CA VAL A 114 9.95 8.75 2.77
C VAL A 114 9.56 9.06 1.34
N SER A 115 9.67 10.33 0.91
CA SER A 115 9.33 10.73 -0.46
C SER A 115 10.22 10.03 -1.48
N ASN A 116 11.53 9.97 -1.24
CA ASN A 116 12.48 9.30 -2.13
C ASN A 116 12.25 7.78 -2.19
N TYR A 117 11.97 7.15 -1.04
CA TYR A 117 11.64 5.72 -1.03
C TYR A 117 10.39 5.44 -1.87
N LEU A 118 9.33 6.21 -1.69
CA LEU A 118 8.09 6.04 -2.45
C LEU A 118 8.28 6.34 -3.94
N THR A 119 9.10 7.34 -4.28
CA THR A 119 9.49 7.61 -5.68
C THR A 119 10.16 6.39 -6.31
N ARG A 120 11.14 5.78 -5.63
CA ARG A 120 11.80 4.56 -6.14
C ARG A 120 10.83 3.41 -6.34
N VAL A 121 9.92 3.18 -5.40
CA VAL A 121 8.90 2.12 -5.53
C VAL A 121 7.99 2.36 -6.74
N VAL A 122 7.60 3.61 -7.01
CA VAL A 122 6.80 3.97 -8.19
C VAL A 122 7.62 3.83 -9.47
N GLU A 123 8.88 4.26 -9.46
CA GLU A 123 9.83 4.08 -10.58
C GLU A 123 10.00 2.61 -10.95
N ASP A 124 10.29 1.76 -9.97
CA ASP A 124 10.49 0.32 -10.17
C ASP A 124 9.24 -0.31 -10.77
N LYS A 125 8.05 0.07 -10.28
CA LYS A 125 6.79 -0.41 -10.84
C LYS A 125 6.62 0.05 -12.29
N LEU A 126 6.87 1.31 -12.60
CA LEU A 126 6.78 1.83 -13.98
C LEU A 126 7.81 1.18 -14.93
N ILE A 127 9.02 0.90 -14.45
CA ILE A 127 10.06 0.21 -15.21
C ILE A 127 9.65 -1.25 -15.49
N ASN A 128 9.08 -1.93 -14.50
CA ASN A 128 8.54 -3.28 -14.66
C ASN A 128 7.37 -3.32 -15.64
N GLU A 129 6.41 -2.39 -15.55
CA GLU A 129 5.32 -2.30 -16.53
C GLU A 129 5.87 -2.04 -17.95
N LYS A 130 6.93 -1.21 -18.05
CA LYS A 130 7.60 -0.95 -19.32
C LYS A 130 8.30 -2.17 -19.90
N SER A 131 8.84 -3.07 -19.07
CA SER A 131 9.52 -4.28 -19.55
C SER A 131 8.54 -5.35 -20.04
N LEU A 132 7.29 -5.31 -19.57
CA LEU A 132 6.22 -6.23 -19.95
C LEU A 132 5.54 -5.87 -21.29
N PHE A 133 5.89 -4.75 -21.91
CA PHE A 133 5.27 -4.31 -23.16
C PHE A 133 5.41 -5.36 -24.27
N THR A 134 4.27 -5.78 -24.80
CA THR A 134 4.17 -6.65 -25.98
C THR A 134 4.03 -5.80 -27.25
N THR A 135 3.77 -6.41 -28.41
CA THR A 135 3.44 -5.69 -29.64
C THR A 135 2.00 -5.17 -29.67
N ASP A 136 1.23 -5.29 -28.58
CA ASP A 136 -0.18 -4.89 -28.52
C ASP A 136 -0.35 -3.36 -28.75
N PRO A 137 -1.31 -2.92 -29.58
CA PRO A 137 -1.61 -1.51 -29.79
C PRO A 137 -2.04 -0.74 -28.53
N VAL A 138 -2.60 -1.39 -27.49
CA VAL A 138 -2.90 -0.76 -26.19
C VAL A 138 -1.60 -0.30 -25.49
N ASP A 139 -0.47 -0.97 -25.74
CA ASP A 139 0.84 -0.59 -25.21
C ASP A 139 1.39 0.70 -25.84
N SER A 140 0.83 1.17 -26.97
CA SER A 140 1.31 2.38 -27.67
C SER A 140 1.26 3.63 -26.79
N CYS A 141 0.18 3.80 -26.02
CA CYS A 141 0.01 4.94 -25.11
C CYS A 141 0.96 4.85 -23.91
N LEU A 142 1.12 3.66 -23.33
CA LEU A 142 2.02 3.44 -22.18
C LEU A 142 3.49 3.55 -22.58
N LYS A 143 3.87 3.03 -23.76
CA LYS A 143 5.23 3.16 -24.34
C LYS A 143 5.67 4.60 -24.47
N LYS A 144 4.75 5.51 -24.81
CA LYS A 144 5.02 6.95 -24.91
C LYS A 144 4.93 7.66 -23.56
N GLY A 145 3.96 7.28 -22.73
CA GLY A 145 3.65 7.93 -21.46
C GLY A 145 4.67 7.65 -20.34
N ILE A 146 5.06 6.38 -20.14
CA ILE A 146 5.96 5.99 -19.03
C ILE A 146 7.29 6.76 -19.05
N PRO A 147 8.01 6.91 -20.18
CA PRO A 147 9.24 7.71 -20.21
C PRO A 147 9.06 9.16 -19.77
N HIS A 148 7.92 9.78 -20.15
CA HIS A 148 7.61 11.14 -19.75
C HIS A 148 7.35 11.23 -18.23
N ILE A 149 6.61 10.26 -17.67
CA ILE A 149 6.35 10.19 -16.23
C ILE A 149 7.65 9.97 -15.45
N LEU A 150 8.50 9.02 -15.87
CA LEU A 150 9.79 8.75 -15.23
C LEU A 150 10.69 10.00 -15.18
N LYS A 151 10.79 10.73 -16.31
CA LYS A 151 11.54 11.99 -16.35
C LYS A 151 10.98 13.03 -15.37
N LYS A 152 9.66 13.08 -15.21
CA LYS A 152 9.00 14.04 -14.31
C LYS A 152 9.22 13.68 -12.84
N ILE A 153 9.08 12.40 -12.47
CA ILE A 153 9.21 11.96 -11.07
C ILE A 153 10.65 11.99 -10.54
N GLN A 154 11.64 11.97 -11.45
CA GLN A 154 13.05 12.16 -11.14
C GLN A 154 13.45 13.65 -10.95
N GLY A 155 12.52 14.58 -11.20
CA GLY A 155 12.75 16.01 -11.03
C GLY A 155 12.81 16.46 -9.56
N LYS A 156 13.23 17.72 -9.33
CA LYS A 156 13.27 18.33 -7.98
C LYS A 156 11.89 18.46 -7.33
N THR A 157 10.83 18.51 -8.15
CA THR A 157 9.43 18.62 -7.72
C THR A 157 8.59 17.64 -8.53
N PRO A 158 8.51 16.37 -8.11
CA PRO A 158 7.82 15.29 -8.81
C PRO A 158 6.30 15.49 -8.93
N TRP A 159 5.72 16.38 -8.12
CA TRP A 159 4.30 16.68 -8.07
C TRP A 159 4.02 18.17 -7.86
#